data_AF-B3W696-F1
#
_entry.id   AF-B3W696-F1
#
_cell.length_a   1.000
_cell.length_b   1.000
_cell.length_c   1.000
_cell.angle_alpha   90.00
_cell.angle_beta   90.00
_cell.angle_gamma   90.00
#
_symmetry.space_group_name_H-M   'P 1'
#
loop_
_entity.id
_entity.type
_entity.pdbx_description
1 polymer ?
#
loop_
_entity_poly.entity_id
_entity_poly.type
_entity_poly.pdbx_seq_one_letter_code
_entity_poly.pdbx_strand_id
1 'polypeptide(L)'
;MMDLRNTPAKSLDKFIEDYLLPDKCFRKQINHAIDIICGFLKERCFQGSSYPVHVSKVVKGGSSGKGTTLRGRSDADLVVFLSPLTTFQDQLNRRGEFIQEIRRQLEACQREERAFSVKFEVQAPRWDNPRALSFVLSSLQLGEGVEFDVLPAFDALGQLTDGYKPDPQIYVKLIEECTYLQKEGEFSTCFTELQRDFLKQRPTKLKSLIRLVKHWYQNCKKKLGKLPPQYALELLTVYAWEQGSMETDFNTAQEFRTVLELVINYQQLCIYWTKYYDFENPIIEKYLRRQLTKPRPVILDPADPTGNLGGGDPKGWRQLAQEAEAWLNYPCFKN
;
A
#
# COMPACT_ATOMS: atom_id res chain seq x y z
N MET A 1 -18.70 -14.08 14.27
CA MET A 1 -18.37 -13.11 13.21
C MET A 1 -19.09 -13.57 11.95
N MET A 2 -19.93 -12.73 11.33
CA MET A 2 -20.60 -13.10 10.09
C MET A 2 -19.54 -13.32 9.00
N ASP A 3 -19.62 -14.40 8.23
CA ASP A 3 -18.73 -14.63 7.09
C ASP A 3 -19.28 -13.88 5.88
N LEU A 4 -18.43 -13.14 5.17
CA LEU A 4 -18.80 -12.41 3.95
C LEU A 4 -19.51 -13.33 2.93
N ARG A 5 -19.12 -14.60 2.86
CA ARG A 5 -19.74 -15.59 1.97
C ARG A 5 -21.23 -15.80 2.25
N ASN A 6 -21.69 -15.55 3.46
CA ASN A 6 -23.09 -15.72 3.87
C ASN A 6 -23.85 -14.39 3.94
N THR A 7 -23.22 -13.27 3.59
CA THR A 7 -23.83 -11.95 3.63
C THR A 7 -24.60 -11.67 2.33
N PRO A 8 -25.91 -11.42 2.37
CA PRO A 8 -26.68 -11.03 1.19
C PRO A 8 -26.23 -9.69 0.62
N ALA A 9 -26.42 -9.48 -0.69
CA ALA A 9 -26.07 -8.24 -1.41
C ALA A 9 -26.52 -6.95 -0.68
N LYS A 10 -27.79 -6.92 -0.23
CA LYS A 10 -28.38 -5.78 0.49
C LYS A 10 -27.76 -5.47 1.86
N SER A 11 -26.99 -6.40 2.42
CA SER A 11 -26.37 -6.28 3.75
C SER A 11 -24.87 -6.01 3.69
N LEU A 12 -24.28 -5.83 2.49
CA LEU A 12 -22.84 -5.62 2.33
C LEU A 12 -22.38 -4.31 2.98
N ASP A 13 -23.14 -3.22 2.85
CA ASP A 13 -22.78 -1.94 3.49
C ASP A 13 -22.77 -2.07 5.01
N LYS A 14 -23.76 -2.76 5.58
CA LYS A 14 -23.81 -3.08 7.02
C LYS A 14 -22.64 -3.98 7.44
N PHE A 15 -22.30 -4.98 6.63
CA PHE A 15 -21.13 -5.84 6.90
C PHE A 15 -19.82 -5.04 6.94
N ILE A 16 -19.65 -4.08 6.03
CA ILE A 16 -18.48 -3.19 6.02
C ILE A 16 -18.43 -2.38 7.32
N GLU A 17 -19.54 -1.78 7.71
CA GLU A 17 -19.65 -0.97 8.93
C GLU A 17 -19.35 -1.79 10.20
N ASP A 18 -20.00 -2.94 10.34
CA ASP A 18 -19.94 -3.77 11.54
C ASP A 18 -18.58 -4.45 11.71
N TYR A 19 -17.94 -4.89 10.61
CA TYR A 19 -16.78 -5.79 10.66
C TYR A 19 -15.50 -5.27 10.02
N LEU A 20 -15.56 -4.34 9.06
CA LEU A 20 -14.37 -3.92 8.31
C LEU A 20 -13.84 -2.55 8.72
N LEU A 21 -14.70 -1.62 9.13
CA LEU A 21 -14.27 -0.29 9.56
C LEU A 21 -13.49 -0.36 10.88
N PRO A 22 -12.28 0.22 10.97
CA PRO A 22 -11.52 0.22 12.22
C PRO A 22 -12.26 1.00 13.31
N ASP A 23 -12.09 0.58 14.57
CA ASP A 23 -12.67 1.31 15.69
C ASP A 23 -12.11 2.75 15.78
N LYS A 24 -13.00 3.71 16.09
CA LYS A 24 -12.65 5.13 16.12
C LYS A 24 -11.71 5.46 17.28
N CYS A 25 -11.88 4.81 18.44
CA CYS A 25 -11.01 5.01 19.60
C CYS A 25 -9.64 4.41 19.34
N PHE A 26 -9.58 3.17 18.85
CA PHE A 26 -8.34 2.52 18.48
C PHE A 26 -7.56 3.33 17.44
N ARG A 27 -8.23 3.86 16.42
CA ARG A 27 -7.60 4.71 15.41
C ARG A 27 -6.95 5.98 16.02
N LYS A 28 -7.58 6.59 17.02
CA LYS A 28 -7.00 7.76 17.73
C LYS A 28 -5.75 7.36 18.51
N GLN A 29 -5.80 6.24 19.24
CA GLN A 29 -4.66 5.71 19.98
C GLN A 29 -3.47 5.39 19.07
N ILE A 30 -3.74 4.74 17.93
CA ILE A 30 -2.70 4.41 16.93
C ILE A 30 -2.10 5.67 16.32
N ASN A 31 -2.91 6.67 15.93
CA ASN A 31 -2.36 7.92 15.40
C ASN A 31 -1.47 8.62 16.43
N HIS A 32 -1.88 8.68 17.69
CA HIS A 32 -1.07 9.28 18.76
C HIS A 32 0.27 8.54 18.96
N ALA A 33 0.25 7.21 18.99
CA ALA A 33 1.46 6.40 19.08
C ALA A 33 2.39 6.63 17.87
N ILE A 34 1.83 6.76 16.67
CA ILE A 34 2.60 7.06 15.46
C ILE A 34 3.17 8.48 15.50
N ASP A 35 2.47 9.47 16.04
CA ASP A 35 3.01 10.83 16.20
C ASP A 35 4.24 10.82 17.13
N ILE A 36 4.18 10.07 18.23
CA ILE A 36 5.32 9.88 19.15
C ILE A 36 6.49 9.19 18.41
N ILE A 37 6.23 8.09 17.71
CA ILE A 37 7.26 7.36 16.94
C ILE A 37 7.86 8.26 15.86
N CYS A 38 7.05 9.04 15.14
CA CYS A 38 7.54 9.98 14.13
C CYS A 38 8.42 11.08 14.73
N GLY A 39 8.03 11.63 15.89
CA GLY A 39 8.85 12.61 16.62
C GLY A 39 10.19 12.00 17.04
N PHE A 40 10.16 10.79 17.60
CA PHE A 40 11.36 10.06 17.99
C PHE A 40 12.28 9.77 16.80
N LEU A 41 11.73 9.31 15.67
CA LEU A 41 12.49 9.06 14.43
C LEU A 41 13.18 10.33 13.92
N LYS A 42 12.49 11.47 13.95
CA LYS A 42 13.02 12.75 13.47
C LYS A 42 14.07 13.35 14.39
N GLU A 43 13.82 13.32 15.69
CA GLU A 43 14.59 14.10 16.66
C GLU A 43 15.72 13.31 17.30
N ARG A 44 15.53 12.01 17.57
CA ARG A 44 16.42 11.21 18.43
C ARG A 44 17.13 10.07 17.71
N CYS A 45 16.50 9.48 16.70
CA CYS A 45 16.97 8.23 16.10
C CYS A 45 18.42 8.28 15.61
N PHE A 46 18.88 9.41 15.08
CA PHE A 46 20.23 9.52 14.53
C PHE A 46 21.12 10.54 15.24
N GLN A 47 20.81 10.92 16.49
CA GLN A 47 21.65 11.88 17.23
C GLN A 47 23.05 11.33 17.55
N GLY A 48 23.19 10.01 17.65
CA GLY A 48 24.46 9.34 17.98
C GLY A 48 25.25 8.84 16.77
N SER A 49 24.85 9.17 15.53
CA SER A 49 25.57 8.72 14.34
C SER A 49 26.90 9.46 14.16
N SER A 50 27.89 8.78 13.59
CA SER A 50 29.23 9.34 13.34
C SER A 50 29.24 10.45 12.28
N TYR A 51 28.17 10.55 11.49
CA TYR A 51 27.93 11.59 10.49
C TYR A 51 26.49 12.10 10.61
N PRO A 52 26.20 13.36 10.19
CA PRO A 52 24.85 13.90 10.27
C PRO A 52 23.85 13.10 9.42
N VAL A 53 22.83 12.54 10.06
CA VAL A 53 21.69 11.91 9.39
C VAL A 53 20.43 12.62 9.85
N HIS A 54 19.74 13.25 8.90
CA HIS A 54 18.46 13.89 9.15
C HIS A 54 17.34 13.15 8.44
N VAL A 55 16.22 12.96 9.14
CA VAL A 55 14.97 12.48 8.56
C VAL A 55 14.26 13.66 7.91
N SER A 56 14.19 13.72 6.59
CA SER A 56 13.55 14.84 5.88
C SER A 56 12.05 14.86 6.15
N LYS A 57 11.41 13.69 6.08
CA LYS A 57 10.00 13.49 6.39
C LYS A 57 9.72 12.03 6.71
N VAL A 58 8.61 11.81 7.43
CA VAL A 58 8.07 10.48 7.72
C VAL A 58 6.65 10.44 7.16
N VAL A 59 6.39 9.50 6.25
CA VAL A 59 5.12 9.41 5.54
C VAL A 59 4.42 8.13 5.94
N LYS A 60 3.18 8.27 6.43
CA LYS A 60 2.28 7.15 6.62
C LYS A 60 1.72 6.69 5.27
N GLY A 61 2.24 5.57 4.78
CA GLY A 61 1.80 4.87 3.58
C GLY A 61 0.80 3.76 3.87
N GLY A 62 0.75 2.77 2.98
CA GLY A 62 -0.09 1.58 3.13
C GLY A 62 -1.57 1.88 3.36
N SER A 63 -2.28 0.92 3.93
CA SER A 63 -3.73 1.02 4.15
C SER A 63 -4.12 2.18 5.08
N SER A 64 -3.28 2.48 6.07
CA SER A 64 -3.49 3.55 7.06
C SER A 64 -3.33 4.94 6.46
N GLY A 65 -2.36 5.14 5.56
CA GLY A 65 -2.19 6.38 4.81
C GLY A 65 -3.29 6.60 3.79
N LYS A 66 -3.64 5.55 3.03
CA LYS A 66 -4.66 5.57 1.97
C LYS A 66 -6.08 5.73 2.52
N GLY A 67 -6.29 5.42 3.80
CA GLY A 67 -7.60 5.43 4.44
C GLY A 67 -8.47 4.23 4.06
N THR A 68 -7.84 3.07 3.84
CA THR A 68 -8.44 1.78 3.43
C THR A 68 -8.09 0.64 4.40
N THR A 69 -7.75 1.00 5.65
CA THR A 69 -7.49 0.11 6.80
C THR A 69 -8.66 -0.83 7.10
N LEU A 70 -8.35 -2.09 7.45
CA LEU A 70 -9.30 -3.12 7.89
C LEU A 70 -9.21 -3.34 9.41
N ARG A 71 -10.35 -3.46 10.10
CA ARG A 71 -10.37 -3.79 11.52
C ARG A 71 -9.61 -5.10 11.81
N GLY A 72 -8.68 -5.05 12.79
CA GLY A 72 -7.94 -6.21 13.29
C GLY A 72 -7.02 -6.94 12.31
N ARG A 73 -6.80 -6.43 11.09
CA ARG A 73 -5.99 -7.08 10.03
C ARG A 73 -5.29 -6.05 9.14
N SER A 74 -4.66 -5.06 9.75
CA SER A 74 -4.08 -3.93 9.01
C SER A 74 -2.57 -3.94 9.00
N ASP A 75 -2.06 -3.78 7.78
CA ASP A 75 -0.68 -3.44 7.48
C ASP A 75 -0.63 -1.93 7.21
N ALA A 76 0.28 -1.23 7.87
CA ALA A 76 0.52 0.17 7.69
C ALA A 76 2.00 0.39 7.37
N ASP A 77 2.29 1.26 6.41
CA ASP A 77 3.68 1.54 6.05
C ASP A 77 4.11 2.87 6.66
N LEU A 78 5.32 2.91 7.22
CA LEU A 78 5.97 4.12 7.69
C LEU A 78 7.24 4.33 6.87
N VAL A 79 7.13 5.19 5.85
CA VAL A 79 8.28 5.48 4.98
C VAL A 79 9.08 6.62 5.58
N VAL A 80 10.34 6.35 5.87
CA VAL A 80 11.27 7.28 6.52
C VAL A 80 12.27 7.76 5.47
N PHE A 81 12.15 9.03 5.09
CA PHE A 81 13.01 9.63 4.09
C PHE A 81 14.28 10.18 4.75
N LEU A 82 15.44 9.74 4.27
CA LEU A 82 16.72 9.99 4.93
C LEU A 82 17.65 10.81 4.03
N SER A 83 18.16 11.93 4.56
CA SER A 83 19.07 12.84 3.84
C SER A 83 20.35 12.21 3.27
N PRO A 84 20.98 11.19 3.87
CA PRO A 84 22.16 10.55 3.27
C PRO A 84 21.84 9.63 2.09
N LEU A 85 20.56 9.31 1.84
CA LEU A 85 20.12 8.60 0.65
C LEU A 85 19.88 9.66 -0.43
N THR A 86 20.78 9.75 -1.42
CA THR A 86 20.74 10.80 -2.45
C THR A 86 20.36 10.28 -3.83
N THR A 87 20.40 8.95 -4.01
CA THR A 87 20.05 8.25 -5.24
C THR A 87 19.19 7.03 -4.95
N PHE A 88 18.52 6.50 -5.97
CA PHE A 88 17.82 5.22 -5.87
C PHE A 88 18.79 4.08 -5.49
N GLN A 89 20.02 4.10 -6.04
CA GLN A 89 21.03 3.10 -5.74
C GLN A 89 21.49 3.15 -4.27
N ASP A 90 21.61 4.34 -3.67
CA ASP A 90 21.93 4.49 -2.25
C ASP A 90 20.88 3.78 -1.38
N GLN A 91 19.59 3.96 -1.70
CA GLN A 91 18.52 3.29 -0.96
C GLN A 91 18.68 1.77 -1.04
N LEU A 92 18.97 1.22 -2.22
CA LEU A 92 19.14 -0.22 -2.38
C LEU A 92 20.32 -0.76 -1.57
N ASN A 93 21.45 -0.05 -1.61
CA ASN A 93 22.71 -0.49 -1.01
C ASN A 93 22.76 -0.29 0.51
N ARG A 94 22.14 0.78 1.02
CA ARG A 94 22.30 1.25 2.40
C ARG A 94 21.06 1.10 3.27
N ARG A 95 19.90 0.69 2.74
CA ARG A 95 18.68 0.51 3.56
C ARG A 95 18.89 -0.42 4.76
N GLY A 96 19.74 -1.43 4.64
CA GLY A 96 20.02 -2.37 5.73
C GLY A 96 20.68 -1.70 6.94
N GLU A 97 21.64 -0.80 6.71
CA GLU A 97 22.30 0.01 7.74
C GLU A 97 21.25 0.83 8.50
N PHE A 98 20.40 1.54 7.76
CA PHE A 98 19.36 2.37 8.37
C PHE A 98 18.28 1.57 9.08
N ILE A 99 17.90 0.40 8.57
CA ILE A 99 16.95 -0.49 9.26
C ILE A 99 17.51 -0.96 10.60
N GLN A 100 18.80 -1.33 10.65
CA GLN A 100 19.44 -1.75 11.90
C GLN A 100 19.47 -0.62 12.93
N GLU A 101 19.82 0.59 12.51
CA GLU A 101 19.83 1.74 13.43
C GLU A 101 18.42 2.12 13.89
N ILE A 102 17.45 2.20 12.98
CA ILE A 102 16.05 2.46 13.32
C ILE A 102 15.53 1.41 14.29
N ARG A 103 15.85 0.14 14.09
CA ARG A 103 15.47 -0.95 15.01
C ARG A 103 16.00 -0.71 16.41
N ARG A 104 17.31 -0.49 16.55
CA ARG A 104 17.97 -0.25 17.84
C ARG A 104 17.28 0.90 18.60
N GLN A 105 16.90 1.93 17.86
CA GLN A 105 16.28 3.12 18.40
C GLN A 105 14.80 2.89 18.75
N LEU A 106 14.05 2.17 17.92
CA LEU A 106 12.68 1.77 18.26
C LEU A 106 12.63 0.84 19.49
N GLU A 107 13.60 -0.07 19.66
CA GLU A 107 13.73 -0.89 20.87
C GLU A 107 14.09 -0.06 22.12
N ALA A 108 14.82 1.06 21.95
CA ALA A 108 15.04 2.03 23.02
C ALA A 108 13.77 2.83 23.36
N CYS A 109 13.06 3.32 22.33
CA CYS A 109 11.78 4.00 22.48
C CYS A 109 10.72 3.10 23.11
N GLN A 110 10.70 1.81 22.75
CA GLN A 110 9.83 0.82 23.35
C GLN A 110 10.09 0.72 24.85
N ARG A 111 11.34 0.74 25.32
CA ARG A 111 11.67 0.73 26.77
C ARG A 111 11.19 1.98 27.51
N GLU A 112 10.95 3.08 26.81
CA GLU A 112 10.32 4.30 27.35
C GLU A 112 8.77 4.16 27.39
N GLU A 113 8.25 2.96 27.76
CA GLU A 113 6.86 2.49 27.63
C GLU A 113 5.77 3.44 28.18
N ARG A 114 6.13 4.34 29.11
CA ARG A 114 5.17 5.23 29.78
C ARG A 114 4.47 6.23 28.84
N ALA A 115 4.97 6.40 27.62
CA ALA A 115 4.40 7.31 26.64
C ALA A 115 3.26 6.72 25.80
N PHE A 116 3.07 5.39 25.77
CA PHE A 116 2.14 4.74 24.84
C PHE A 116 0.88 4.24 25.54
N SER A 117 -0.29 4.56 24.96
CA SER A 117 -1.59 3.98 25.37
C SER A 117 -1.87 2.61 24.74
N VAL A 118 -0.93 2.09 23.94
CA VAL A 118 -1.01 0.82 23.21
C VAL A 118 0.25 0.01 23.48
N LYS A 119 0.14 -1.31 23.42
CA LYS A 119 1.30 -2.20 23.47
C LYS A 119 2.12 -2.01 22.21
N PHE A 120 3.40 -1.70 22.35
CA PHE A 120 4.35 -1.49 21.26
C PHE A 120 5.38 -2.62 21.26
N GLU A 121 5.47 -3.37 20.16
CA GLU A 121 6.37 -4.53 20.04
C GLU A 121 7.15 -4.51 18.72
N VAL A 122 8.46 -4.26 18.80
CA VAL A 122 9.37 -4.38 17.65
C VAL A 122 9.60 -5.86 17.32
N GLN A 123 9.43 -6.25 16.05
CA GLN A 123 9.55 -7.65 15.63
C GLN A 123 11.02 -8.06 15.42
N ALA A 124 11.33 -9.33 15.68
CA ALA A 124 12.64 -9.91 15.36
C ALA A 124 12.92 -9.85 13.85
N PRO A 125 14.19 -9.70 13.43
CA PRO A 125 14.50 -9.66 12.00
C PRO A 125 14.23 -11.03 11.40
N ARG A 126 13.45 -11.08 10.31
CA ARG A 126 13.15 -12.33 9.62
C ARG A 126 14.28 -12.79 8.69
N TRP A 127 15.20 -11.89 8.32
CA TRP A 127 16.27 -12.09 7.32
C TRP A 127 17.48 -11.19 7.61
N ASP A 128 18.66 -11.53 7.06
CA ASP A 128 19.92 -10.77 7.27
C ASP A 128 19.94 -9.39 6.59
N ASN A 129 19.15 -9.19 5.53
CA ASN A 129 18.98 -7.88 4.85
C ASN A 129 17.48 -7.62 4.56
N PRO A 130 16.69 -7.25 5.58
CA PRO A 130 15.26 -7.05 5.42
C PRO A 130 15.00 -5.77 4.61
N ARG A 131 13.95 -5.78 3.78
CA ARG A 131 13.52 -4.56 3.06
C ARG A 131 12.79 -3.56 3.97
N ALA A 132 12.23 -4.07 5.08
CA ALA A 132 11.42 -3.33 6.02
C ALA A 132 11.68 -3.81 7.44
N LEU A 133 11.51 -2.93 8.42
CA LEU A 133 11.46 -3.28 9.83
C LEU A 133 10.00 -3.30 10.31
N SER A 134 9.55 -4.43 10.83
CA SER A 134 8.17 -4.55 11.29
C SER A 134 8.05 -4.31 12.80
N PHE A 135 6.98 -3.63 13.23
CA PHE A 135 6.56 -3.55 14.64
C PHE A 135 5.04 -3.63 14.76
N VAL A 136 4.52 -3.98 15.93
CA VAL A 136 3.08 -4.10 16.18
C VAL A 136 2.66 -3.10 17.24
N LEU A 137 1.56 -2.38 16.96
CA LEU A 137 0.83 -1.59 17.94
C LEU A 137 -0.51 -2.27 18.21
N SER A 138 -0.80 -2.62 19.47
CA SER A 138 -2.04 -3.32 19.83
C SER A 138 -2.70 -2.77 21.09
N SER A 139 -4.03 -2.82 21.11
CA SER A 139 -4.85 -2.48 22.27
C SER A 139 -5.35 -3.74 22.94
N LEU A 140 -4.86 -4.02 24.16
CA LEU A 140 -5.30 -5.18 24.95
C LEU A 140 -6.80 -5.12 25.29
N GLN A 141 -7.35 -3.91 25.46
CA GLN A 141 -8.76 -3.70 25.79
C GLN A 141 -9.69 -4.04 24.61
N LEU A 142 -9.26 -3.70 23.38
CA LEU A 142 -10.07 -3.88 22.18
C LEU A 142 -9.75 -5.19 21.44
N GLY A 143 -8.65 -5.86 21.78
CA GLY A 143 -8.17 -7.03 21.04
C GLY A 143 -7.79 -6.72 19.58
N GLU A 144 -7.48 -5.46 19.29
CA GLU A 144 -7.10 -4.98 17.96
C GLU A 144 -5.60 -4.69 17.89
N GLY A 145 -5.00 -4.95 16.73
CA GLY A 145 -3.58 -4.70 16.45
C GLY A 145 -3.36 -4.24 15.02
N VAL A 146 -2.28 -3.47 14.82
CA VAL A 146 -1.79 -3.02 13.52
C VAL A 146 -0.30 -3.34 13.43
N GLU A 147 0.09 -4.05 12.37
CA GLU A 147 1.49 -4.26 12.02
C GLU A 147 1.95 -3.08 11.15
N PHE A 148 3.09 -2.50 11.50
CA PHE A 148 3.72 -1.38 10.81
C PHE A 148 5.04 -1.83 10.20
N ASP A 149 5.20 -1.56 8.91
CA ASP A 149 6.47 -1.75 8.19
C ASP A 149 7.19 -0.42 8.02
N VAL A 150 8.37 -0.30 8.61
CA VAL A 150 9.24 0.88 8.49
C VAL A 150 10.21 0.69 7.32
N LEU A 151 10.18 1.64 6.40
CA LEU A 151 10.86 1.56 5.10
C LEU A 151 11.74 2.80 4.90
N PRO A 152 13.08 2.69 5.00
CA PRO A 152 13.95 3.78 4.60
C PRO A 152 13.84 4.06 3.09
N ALA A 153 13.75 5.32 2.71
CA ALA A 153 13.64 5.70 1.31
C ALA A 153 14.47 6.94 0.95
N PHE A 154 14.89 7.01 -0.31
CA PHE A 154 15.39 8.21 -0.95
C PHE A 154 14.24 9.17 -1.23
N ASP A 155 14.42 10.44 -0.89
CA ASP A 155 13.44 11.51 -1.13
C ASP A 155 13.48 12.02 -2.56
N ALA A 156 13.04 11.17 -3.50
CA ALA A 156 13.04 11.49 -4.93
C ALA A 156 12.13 12.68 -5.29
N LEU A 157 11.08 12.93 -4.50
CA LEU A 157 10.09 13.96 -4.75
C LEU A 157 10.42 15.29 -4.05
N GLY A 158 11.27 15.29 -3.02
CA GLY A 158 11.54 16.48 -2.22
C GLY A 158 10.28 17.04 -1.56
N GLN A 159 10.07 18.36 -1.61
CA GLN A 159 8.83 18.96 -1.12
C GLN A 159 7.73 18.85 -2.17
N LEU A 160 6.77 17.96 -1.94
CA LEU A 160 5.64 17.76 -2.84
C LEU A 160 4.58 18.84 -2.63
N THR A 161 4.17 19.53 -3.70
CA THR A 161 3.00 20.40 -3.71
C THR A 161 1.76 19.61 -4.13
N ASP A 162 0.72 19.64 -3.30
CA ASP A 162 -0.54 18.92 -3.54
C ASP A 162 -1.13 19.25 -4.92
N GLY A 163 -1.47 18.21 -5.68
CA GLY A 163 -2.14 18.33 -6.99
C GLY A 163 -1.21 18.55 -8.19
N TYR A 164 0.10 18.72 -7.98
CA TYR A 164 1.05 18.89 -9.06
C TYR A 164 1.64 17.56 -9.53
N LYS A 165 1.86 17.45 -10.84
CA LYS A 165 2.61 16.36 -11.44
C LYS A 165 4.10 16.53 -11.10
N PRO A 166 4.81 15.48 -10.65
CA PRO A 166 6.25 15.53 -10.44
C PRO A 166 7.02 15.94 -11.71
N ASP A 167 8.20 16.52 -11.54
CA ASP A 167 9.11 16.78 -12.65
C ASP A 167 9.42 15.46 -13.40
N PRO A 168 9.15 15.36 -14.72
CA PRO A 168 9.46 14.18 -15.52
C PRO A 168 10.90 13.68 -15.37
N GLN A 169 11.87 14.56 -15.08
CA GLN A 169 13.27 14.18 -14.88
C GLN A 169 13.46 13.22 -13.70
N ILE A 170 12.59 13.25 -12.70
CA ILE A 170 12.60 12.29 -11.59
C ILE A 170 12.32 10.88 -12.11
N TYR A 171 11.32 10.74 -12.97
CA TYR A 171 10.96 9.45 -13.58
C TYR A 171 11.96 9.00 -14.64
N VAL A 172 12.58 9.92 -15.38
CA VAL A 172 13.69 9.57 -16.29
C VAL A 172 14.83 8.90 -15.53
N LYS A 173 15.30 9.52 -14.43
CA LYS A 173 16.34 8.93 -13.57
C LYS A 173 15.91 7.59 -12.99
N LEU A 174 14.66 7.47 -12.53
CA LEU A 174 14.11 6.20 -12.05
C LEU A 174 14.17 5.12 -13.12
N ILE A 175 13.75 5.43 -14.35
CA ILE A 175 13.73 4.49 -15.47
C ILE A 175 15.14 4.04 -15.83
N GLU A 176 16.11 4.96 -15.89
CA GLU A 176 17.51 4.66 -16.15
C GLU A 176 18.08 3.70 -15.11
N GLU A 177 17.89 4.02 -13.82
CA GLU A 177 18.34 3.19 -12.70
C GLU A 177 17.66 1.81 -12.67
N CYS A 178 16.33 1.76 -12.80
CA CYS A 178 15.59 0.49 -12.85
C CYS A 178 16.00 -0.38 -14.03
N THR A 179 16.31 0.22 -15.18
CA THR A 179 16.77 -0.50 -16.37
C THR A 179 18.18 -1.04 -16.16
N TYR A 180 19.09 -0.21 -15.63
CA TYR A 180 20.46 -0.61 -15.33
C TYR A 180 20.53 -1.74 -14.29
N LEU A 181 19.77 -1.61 -13.20
CA LEU A 181 19.75 -2.58 -12.11
C LEU A 181 18.83 -3.79 -12.37
N GLN A 182 18.02 -3.77 -13.44
CA GLN A 182 16.95 -4.74 -13.71
C GLN A 182 15.98 -4.90 -12.52
N LYS A 183 15.57 -3.77 -11.92
CA LYS A 183 14.80 -3.70 -10.67
C LYS A 183 13.55 -2.84 -10.80
N GLU A 184 12.71 -3.17 -11.78
CA GLU A 184 11.41 -2.52 -11.98
C GLU A 184 10.55 -2.56 -10.71
N GLY A 185 9.97 -1.42 -10.31
CA GLY A 185 9.11 -1.28 -9.14
C GLY A 185 9.81 -1.35 -7.77
N GLU A 186 11.13 -1.55 -7.71
CA GLU A 186 11.88 -1.69 -6.45
C GLU A 186 11.85 -0.40 -5.61
N PHE A 187 11.72 0.76 -6.26
CA PHE A 187 11.79 2.08 -5.62
C PHE A 187 10.42 2.73 -5.40
N SER A 188 9.33 1.97 -5.52
CA SER A 188 7.96 2.46 -5.28
C SER A 188 7.78 3.16 -3.93
N THR A 189 8.58 2.83 -2.91
CA THR A 189 8.58 3.50 -1.61
C THR A 189 8.89 5.00 -1.71
N CYS A 190 9.74 5.42 -2.66
CA CYS A 190 10.04 6.84 -2.91
C CYS A 190 8.80 7.65 -3.31
N PHE A 191 7.79 6.98 -3.87
CA PHE A 191 6.57 7.58 -4.40
C PHE A 191 5.34 7.29 -3.53
N THR A 192 5.56 6.89 -2.27
CA THR A 192 4.48 6.53 -1.34
C THR A 192 3.47 7.66 -1.12
N GLU A 193 3.91 8.92 -1.16
CA GLU A 193 3.03 10.09 -1.08
C GLU A 193 2.01 10.10 -2.23
N LEU A 194 2.47 9.87 -3.46
CA LEU A 194 1.62 9.82 -4.65
C LEU A 194 0.65 8.63 -4.62
N GLN A 195 1.14 7.45 -4.21
CA GLN A 195 0.29 6.25 -4.02
C GLN A 195 -0.78 6.48 -2.95
N ARG A 196 -0.42 7.14 -1.84
CA ARG A 196 -1.34 7.54 -0.78
C ARG A 196 -2.40 8.48 -1.33
N ASP A 197 -1.98 9.54 -2.01
CA ASP A 197 -2.86 10.62 -2.46
C ASP A 197 -3.80 10.18 -3.59
N PHE A 198 -3.38 9.20 -4.40
CA PHE A 198 -4.23 8.56 -5.41
C PHE A 198 -5.50 7.95 -4.82
N LEU A 199 -5.42 7.39 -3.60
CA LEU A 199 -6.55 6.75 -2.90
C LEU A 199 -7.18 7.64 -1.84
N LYS A 200 -6.39 8.50 -1.19
CA LYS A 200 -6.85 9.39 -0.11
C LYS A 200 -7.91 10.37 -0.57
N GLN A 201 -7.86 10.83 -1.82
CA GLN A 201 -8.83 11.76 -2.40
C GLN A 201 -10.16 11.11 -2.84
N ARG A 202 -10.28 9.77 -2.78
CA ARG A 202 -11.45 9.06 -3.30
C ARG A 202 -12.67 9.12 -2.36
N PRO A 203 -13.90 8.99 -2.90
CA PRO A 203 -15.14 8.99 -2.10
C PRO A 203 -15.14 7.95 -0.98
N THR A 204 -15.86 8.24 0.10
CA THR A 204 -15.97 7.34 1.26
C THR A 204 -16.52 5.97 0.86
N LYS A 205 -17.54 5.92 -0.01
CA LYS A 205 -18.13 4.66 -0.47
C LYS A 205 -17.17 3.82 -1.30
N LEU A 206 -16.34 4.46 -2.14
CA LEU A 206 -15.25 3.76 -2.85
C LEU A 206 -14.22 3.17 -1.88
N LYS A 207 -13.82 3.91 -0.84
CA LYS A 207 -12.92 3.36 0.19
C LYS A 207 -13.56 2.19 0.95
N SER A 208 -14.88 2.19 1.15
CA SER A 208 -15.62 1.07 1.72
C SER A 208 -15.61 -0.15 0.79
N LEU A 209 -15.82 0.03 -0.52
CA LEU A 209 -15.69 -1.03 -1.50
C LEU A 209 -14.27 -1.61 -1.53
N ILE A 210 -13.22 -0.76 -1.50
CA ILE A 210 -11.83 -1.22 -1.44
C ILE A 210 -11.60 -2.08 -0.19
N ARG A 211 -12.16 -1.72 0.97
CA ARG A 211 -12.09 -2.58 2.17
C ARG A 211 -12.76 -3.93 1.95
N LEU A 212 -13.92 -3.96 1.30
CA LEU A 212 -14.62 -5.20 0.97
C LEU A 212 -13.76 -6.11 0.08
N VAL A 213 -13.20 -5.56 -1.00
CA VAL A 213 -12.32 -6.29 -1.93
C VAL A 213 -11.06 -6.77 -1.22
N LYS A 214 -10.44 -5.96 -0.35
CA LYS A 214 -9.29 -6.38 0.46
C LYS A 214 -9.65 -7.51 1.41
N HIS A 215 -10.81 -7.45 2.06
CA HIS A 215 -11.28 -8.50 2.96
C HIS A 215 -11.49 -9.81 2.19
N TRP A 216 -12.13 -9.75 1.02
CA TRP A 216 -12.26 -10.89 0.10
C TRP A 216 -10.88 -11.46 -0.29
N TYR A 217 -9.97 -10.61 -0.75
CA TYR A 217 -8.60 -10.99 -1.13
C TYR A 217 -7.87 -11.70 0.03
N GLN A 218 -7.99 -11.21 1.26
CA GLN A 218 -7.39 -11.85 2.43
C GLN A 218 -7.99 -13.22 2.74
N ASN A 219 -9.30 -13.42 2.51
CA ASN A 219 -9.93 -14.73 2.64
C ASN A 219 -9.40 -15.71 1.57
N CYS A 220 -9.20 -15.24 0.33
CA CYS A 220 -8.55 -16.02 -0.73
C CYS A 220 -7.09 -16.33 -0.38
N LYS A 221 -6.32 -15.36 0.11
CA LYS A 221 -4.90 -15.51 0.49
C LYS A 221 -4.72 -16.58 1.58
N LYS A 222 -5.61 -16.62 2.57
CA LYS A 222 -5.61 -17.67 3.60
C LYS A 222 -5.81 -19.08 3.04
N LYS A 223 -6.57 -19.21 1.95
CA LYS A 223 -6.86 -20.50 1.30
C LYS A 223 -5.77 -20.91 0.31
N LEU A 224 -5.26 -19.96 -0.47
CA LEU A 224 -4.41 -20.23 -1.64
C LEU A 224 -2.93 -19.97 -1.41
N GLY A 225 -2.56 -19.24 -0.35
CA GLY A 225 -1.19 -18.83 -0.07
C GLY A 225 -0.77 -17.61 -0.89
N LYS A 226 0.18 -17.78 -1.82
CA LYS A 226 0.73 -16.69 -2.63
C LYS A 226 -0.28 -16.24 -3.69
N LEU A 227 -0.52 -14.93 -3.77
CA LEU A 227 -1.44 -14.27 -4.70
C LEU A 227 -0.79 -12.98 -5.24
N PRO A 228 -1.35 -12.39 -6.32
CA PRO A 228 -0.90 -11.10 -6.83
C PRO A 228 -0.97 -10.01 -5.75
N PRO A 229 -0.14 -8.95 -5.81
CA PRO A 229 -0.11 -7.91 -4.79
C PRO A 229 -1.50 -7.36 -4.47
N GLN A 230 -1.85 -7.26 -3.18
CA GLN A 230 -3.15 -6.69 -2.75
C GLN A 230 -3.38 -5.28 -3.33
N TYR A 231 -2.30 -4.50 -3.50
CA TYR A 231 -2.38 -3.16 -4.09
C TYR A 231 -2.91 -3.17 -5.54
N ALA A 232 -2.64 -4.24 -6.31
CA ALA A 232 -3.22 -4.40 -7.64
C ALA A 232 -4.76 -4.45 -7.60
N LEU A 233 -5.34 -5.07 -6.56
CA LEU A 233 -6.79 -5.14 -6.37
C LEU A 233 -7.37 -3.82 -5.88
N GLU A 234 -6.63 -3.04 -5.07
CA GLU A 234 -7.04 -1.68 -4.71
C GLU A 234 -7.14 -0.81 -5.98
N LEU A 235 -6.15 -0.89 -6.88
CA LEU A 235 -6.15 -0.17 -8.16
C LEU A 235 -7.22 -0.68 -9.13
N LEU A 236 -7.43 -2.00 -9.20
CA LEU A 236 -8.49 -2.58 -10.02
C LEU A 236 -9.89 -2.14 -9.56
N THR A 237 -10.08 -1.96 -8.26
CA THR A 237 -11.32 -1.40 -7.69
C THR A 237 -11.52 0.05 -8.09
N VAL A 238 -10.45 0.86 -8.07
CA VAL A 238 -10.52 2.25 -8.57
C VAL A 238 -10.86 2.26 -10.06
N TYR A 239 -10.21 1.41 -10.85
CA TYR A 239 -10.48 1.31 -12.28
C TYR A 239 -11.94 0.91 -12.56
N ALA A 240 -12.48 -0.09 -11.87
CA ALA A 240 -13.88 -0.51 -12.00
C ALA A 240 -14.85 0.67 -11.78
N TRP A 241 -14.64 1.43 -10.71
CA TRP A 241 -15.45 2.60 -10.39
C TRP A 241 -15.26 3.75 -11.39
N GLU A 242 -14.03 3.99 -11.86
CA GLU A 242 -13.72 5.04 -12.85
C GLU A 242 -14.28 4.73 -14.24
N GLN A 243 -14.35 3.46 -14.64
CA GLN A 243 -14.96 3.03 -15.91
C GLN A 243 -16.47 2.81 -15.79
N GLY A 244 -16.98 2.70 -14.57
CA GLY A 244 -18.39 2.48 -14.26
C GLY A 244 -19.11 3.79 -13.94
N SER A 245 -19.64 3.88 -12.73
CA SER A 245 -20.54 4.97 -12.32
C SER A 245 -19.83 6.32 -12.12
N MET A 246 -18.60 6.34 -11.63
CA MET A 246 -17.92 7.54 -11.10
C MET A 246 -18.72 8.33 -10.04
N GLU A 247 -19.82 7.75 -9.54
CA GLU A 247 -20.71 8.38 -8.60
C GLU A 247 -20.17 8.25 -7.17
N THR A 248 -20.53 9.21 -6.33
CA THR A 248 -20.17 9.17 -4.90
C THR A 248 -20.96 8.11 -4.11
N ASP A 249 -22.13 7.74 -4.64
CA ASP A 249 -22.99 6.69 -4.13
C ASP A 249 -23.30 5.68 -5.23
N PHE A 250 -23.24 4.40 -4.91
CA PHE A 250 -23.43 3.29 -5.85
C PHE A 250 -23.80 2.01 -5.11
N ASN A 251 -24.26 0.99 -5.84
CA ASN A 251 -24.56 -0.32 -5.25
C ASN A 251 -23.27 -1.11 -5.01
N THR A 252 -22.95 -1.35 -3.74
CA THR A 252 -21.73 -2.07 -3.33
C THR A 252 -21.64 -3.48 -3.90
N ALA A 253 -22.76 -4.20 -4.02
CA ALA A 253 -22.79 -5.56 -4.58
C ALA A 253 -22.48 -5.56 -6.07
N GLN A 254 -23.04 -4.59 -6.81
CA GLN A 254 -22.79 -4.43 -8.24
C GLN A 254 -21.32 -4.09 -8.51
N GLU A 255 -20.77 -3.09 -7.83
CA GLU A 255 -19.37 -2.71 -8.03
C GLU A 255 -18.41 -3.82 -7.56
N PHE A 256 -18.74 -4.53 -6.47
CA PHE A 256 -17.95 -5.69 -6.05
C PHE A 256 -17.97 -6.80 -7.10
N ARG A 257 -19.11 -7.04 -7.73
CA ARG A 257 -19.24 -7.98 -8.85
C ARG A 257 -18.38 -7.56 -10.03
N THR A 258 -18.43 -6.29 -10.42
CA THR A 258 -17.59 -5.73 -11.50
C THR A 258 -16.11 -6.00 -11.25
N VAL A 259 -15.63 -5.81 -10.02
CA VAL A 259 -14.23 -6.11 -9.64
C VAL A 259 -13.93 -7.60 -9.82
N LEU A 260 -14.81 -8.50 -9.38
CA LEU A 260 -14.60 -9.94 -9.57
C LEU A 260 -14.58 -10.33 -11.06
N GLU A 261 -15.48 -9.77 -11.87
CA GLU A 261 -15.52 -10.02 -13.31
C GLU A 261 -14.26 -9.51 -14.02
N LEU A 262 -13.67 -8.39 -13.58
CA LEU A 262 -12.37 -7.93 -14.06
C LEU A 262 -11.23 -8.90 -13.69
N VAL A 263 -11.25 -9.45 -12.47
CA VAL A 263 -10.27 -10.46 -12.04
C VAL A 263 -10.40 -11.74 -12.86
N ILE A 264 -11.62 -12.18 -13.19
CA ILE A 264 -11.86 -13.34 -14.07
C ILE A 264 -11.25 -13.09 -15.44
N ASN A 265 -11.46 -11.89 -15.98
CA ASN A 265 -10.94 -11.47 -17.28
C ASN A 265 -9.51 -10.88 -17.21
N TYR A 266 -8.69 -11.28 -16.22
CA TYR A 266 -7.36 -10.69 -16.00
C TYR A 266 -6.45 -10.71 -17.24
N GLN A 267 -6.64 -11.71 -18.12
CA GLN A 267 -5.86 -11.85 -19.37
C GLN A 267 -6.09 -10.72 -20.37
N GLN A 268 -7.11 -9.89 -20.18
CA GLN A 268 -7.42 -8.74 -21.04
C GLN A 268 -6.98 -7.40 -20.41
N LEU A 269 -6.57 -7.39 -19.13
CA LEU A 269 -6.35 -6.14 -18.40
C LEU A 269 -5.06 -5.43 -18.82
N CYS A 270 -5.22 -4.20 -19.32
CA CYS A 270 -4.13 -3.26 -19.59
C CYS A 270 -4.49 -1.90 -19.01
N ILE A 271 -4.18 -1.70 -17.73
CA ILE A 271 -4.62 -0.55 -16.94
C ILE A 271 -3.42 0.31 -16.59
N TYR A 272 -3.56 1.62 -16.78
CA TYR A 272 -2.60 2.64 -16.37
C TYR A 272 -3.31 3.99 -16.18
N TRP A 273 -2.65 4.92 -15.50
CA TRP A 273 -3.10 6.29 -15.32
C TRP A 273 -2.00 7.26 -15.76
N THR A 274 -2.39 8.47 -16.17
CA THR A 274 -1.46 9.55 -16.50
C THR A 274 -1.47 10.70 -15.48
N LYS A 275 -1.85 10.37 -14.23
CA LYS A 275 -2.03 11.36 -13.15
C LYS A 275 -0.69 11.99 -12.72
N TYR A 276 0.35 11.16 -12.51
CA TYR A 276 1.65 11.63 -12.02
C TYR A 276 2.77 11.52 -13.06
N TYR A 277 2.54 10.85 -14.18
CA TYR A 277 3.45 10.82 -15.34
C TYR A 277 2.60 10.68 -16.62
N ASP A 278 3.16 10.92 -17.79
CA ASP A 278 2.45 10.83 -19.07
C ASP A 278 3.41 10.45 -20.22
N PHE A 279 2.94 10.61 -21.45
CA PHE A 279 3.68 10.30 -22.68
C PHE A 279 4.36 11.54 -23.30
N GLU A 280 4.38 12.70 -22.64
CA GLU A 280 4.96 13.93 -23.22
C GLU A 280 6.49 13.86 -23.25
N ASN A 281 7.11 13.28 -22.23
CA ASN A 281 8.55 13.05 -22.23
C ASN A 281 8.91 11.80 -23.07
N PRO A 282 9.79 11.90 -24.09
CA PRO A 282 10.08 10.79 -25.00
C PRO A 282 10.68 9.54 -24.33
N ILE A 283 11.44 9.70 -23.26
CA ILE A 283 12.04 8.58 -22.51
C ILE A 283 10.94 7.82 -21.77
N ILE A 284 10.08 8.56 -21.06
CA ILE A 284 8.93 8.00 -20.34
C ILE A 284 7.96 7.36 -21.33
N GLU A 285 7.63 8.01 -22.44
CA GLU A 285 6.75 7.47 -23.48
C GLU A 285 7.24 6.12 -23.98
N LYS A 286 8.50 6.05 -24.43
CA LYS A 286 9.11 4.83 -24.95
C LYS A 286 9.07 3.71 -23.91
N TYR A 287 9.31 4.05 -22.65
CA TYR A 287 9.29 3.07 -21.55
C TYR A 287 7.86 2.59 -21.23
N LEU A 288 6.88 3.50 -21.14
CA LEU A 288 5.47 3.15 -20.93
C LEU A 288 4.94 2.27 -22.05
N ARG A 289 5.24 2.57 -23.32
CA ARG A 289 4.84 1.71 -24.44
C ARG A 289 5.36 0.28 -24.28
N ARG A 290 6.61 0.10 -23.82
CA ARG A 290 7.16 -1.24 -23.52
C ARG A 290 6.41 -1.91 -22.38
N GLN A 291 6.14 -1.20 -21.29
CA GLN A 291 5.35 -1.74 -20.17
C GLN A 291 3.95 -2.20 -20.61
N LEU A 292 3.26 -1.39 -21.42
CA LEU A 292 1.90 -1.68 -21.91
C LEU A 292 1.85 -2.84 -22.92
N THR A 293 2.98 -3.23 -23.51
CA THR A 293 3.10 -4.43 -24.36
C THR A 293 3.41 -5.72 -23.60
N LYS A 294 3.65 -5.65 -22.28
CA LYS A 294 3.95 -6.85 -21.48
C LYS A 294 2.78 -7.83 -21.42
N PRO A 295 3.06 -9.13 -21.15
CA PRO A 295 2.01 -10.12 -20.91
C PRO A 295 1.02 -9.65 -19.86
N ARG A 296 -0.26 -9.92 -20.11
CA ARG A 296 -1.38 -9.51 -19.26
C ARG A 296 -1.42 -10.35 -17.97
N PRO A 297 -1.90 -9.79 -16.85
CA PRO A 297 -2.43 -8.43 -16.71
C PRO A 297 -1.30 -7.40 -16.58
N VAL A 298 -1.54 -6.22 -17.16
CA VAL A 298 -0.73 -5.03 -16.89
C VAL A 298 -1.58 -4.08 -16.06
N ILE A 299 -1.13 -3.81 -14.84
CA ILE A 299 -1.73 -2.83 -13.93
C ILE A 299 -0.57 -1.95 -13.45
N LEU A 300 -0.35 -0.84 -14.15
CA LEU A 300 0.74 0.07 -13.80
C LEU A 300 0.37 0.89 -12.57
N ASP A 301 1.32 0.97 -11.63
CA ASP A 301 1.21 1.82 -10.47
C ASP A 301 1.12 3.29 -10.91
N PRO A 302 0.03 4.02 -10.56
CA PRO A 302 -0.11 5.41 -10.95
C PRO A 302 1.03 6.31 -10.49
N ALA A 303 1.77 5.91 -9.45
CA ALA A 303 2.88 6.66 -8.86
C ALA A 303 4.27 6.26 -9.37
N ASP A 304 4.43 5.07 -9.95
CA ASP A 304 5.71 4.51 -10.41
C ASP A 304 5.55 3.88 -11.82
N PRO A 305 6.04 4.52 -12.89
CA PRO A 305 5.87 4.03 -14.26
C PRO A 305 6.63 2.72 -14.53
N THR A 306 7.51 2.29 -13.62
CA THR A 306 8.25 1.02 -13.70
C THR A 306 7.52 -0.13 -13.02
N GLY A 307 6.59 0.16 -12.11
CA GLY A 307 5.88 -0.84 -11.31
C GLY A 307 4.66 -1.43 -12.01
N ASN A 308 4.81 -2.56 -12.70
CA ASN A 308 3.65 -3.37 -13.12
C ASN A 308 3.20 -4.31 -12.00
N LEU A 309 2.15 -3.92 -11.27
CA LEU A 309 1.57 -4.67 -10.15
C LEU A 309 0.77 -5.91 -10.60
N GLY A 310 0.39 -5.99 -11.89
CA GLY A 310 -0.23 -7.16 -12.49
C GLY A 310 0.78 -8.22 -12.94
N GLY A 311 2.05 -7.85 -13.14
CA GLY A 311 3.06 -8.70 -13.75
C GLY A 311 3.65 -9.77 -12.82
N GLY A 312 4.37 -10.73 -13.42
CA GLY A 312 5.25 -11.65 -12.70
C GLY A 312 4.60 -12.80 -11.94
N ASP A 313 3.27 -12.91 -11.89
CA ASP A 313 2.56 -14.03 -11.23
C ASP A 313 1.30 -14.52 -11.98
N PRO A 314 1.44 -15.15 -13.17
CA PRO A 314 0.29 -15.69 -13.91
C PRO A 314 -0.48 -16.77 -13.16
N LYS A 315 0.22 -17.55 -12.30
CA LYS A 315 -0.40 -18.60 -11.49
C LYS A 315 -1.30 -18.00 -10.41
N GLY A 316 -0.81 -16.99 -9.70
CA GLY A 316 -1.59 -16.27 -8.69
C GLY A 316 -2.87 -15.66 -9.27
N TRP A 317 -2.80 -15.03 -10.44
CA TRP A 317 -3.98 -14.49 -11.13
C TRP A 317 -4.98 -15.58 -11.54
N ARG A 318 -4.50 -16.71 -12.07
CA ARG A 318 -5.37 -17.85 -12.41
C ARG A 318 -6.11 -18.40 -11.19
N GLN A 319 -5.42 -18.56 -10.06
CA GLN A 319 -6.05 -19.04 -8.83
C GLN A 319 -7.05 -18.02 -8.29
N LEU A 320 -6.73 -16.72 -8.36
CA LEU A 320 -7.62 -15.67 -7.92
C LEU A 320 -8.88 -15.56 -8.81
N ALA A 321 -8.74 -15.76 -10.12
CA ALA A 321 -9.85 -15.83 -11.06
C ALA A 321 -10.81 -17.00 -10.77
N GLN A 322 -10.28 -18.18 -10.46
CA GLN A 322 -11.09 -19.34 -10.06
C GLN A 322 -11.87 -19.08 -8.76
N GLU A 323 -11.25 -18.41 -7.78
CA GLU A 323 -11.99 -17.96 -6.59
C GLU A 323 -13.04 -16.92 -6.96
N ALA A 324 -12.72 -15.93 -7.79
CA ALA A 324 -13.69 -14.93 -8.22
C ALA A 324 -14.94 -15.57 -8.86
N GLU A 325 -14.76 -16.54 -9.78
CA GLU A 325 -15.87 -17.32 -10.37
C GLU A 325 -16.70 -18.05 -9.32
N ALA A 326 -16.05 -18.75 -8.39
CA ALA A 326 -16.75 -19.45 -7.31
C ALA A 326 -17.54 -18.47 -6.42
N TRP A 327 -16.96 -17.30 -6.14
CA TRP A 327 -17.57 -16.29 -5.27
C TRP A 327 -18.81 -15.64 -5.87
N LEU A 328 -18.90 -15.52 -7.19
CA LEU A 328 -20.11 -15.00 -7.87
C LEU A 328 -21.38 -15.83 -7.59
N ASN A 329 -21.24 -17.06 -7.08
CA ASN A 329 -22.36 -17.92 -6.69
C ASN A 329 -22.81 -17.74 -5.23
N TYR A 330 -22.13 -16.91 -4.43
CA TYR A 330 -22.50 -16.68 -3.03
C TYR A 330 -23.62 -15.64 -2.86
N PRO A 331 -24.33 -15.66 -1.72
CA PRO A 331 -25.33 -14.67 -1.33
C PRO A 331 -24.98 -13.20 -1.56
N CYS A 332 -23.69 -12.85 -1.52
CA CYS A 332 -23.22 -11.48 -1.76
C CYS A 332 -23.58 -10.93 -3.16
N PHE A 333 -23.95 -11.81 -4.10
CA PHE A 333 -24.34 -11.45 -5.46
C PHE A 333 -25.74 -11.98 -5.84
N LYS A 334 -26.52 -12.44 -4.86
CA LYS A 334 -27.90 -12.88 -5.04
C LYS A 334 -28.83 -11.84 -4.43
N ASN A 335 -29.93 -11.55 -5.13
CA ASN A 335 -30.97 -10.61 -4.70
C ASN A 335 -31.77 -11.15 -3.51
#